data_AF-A0A558BMG9-F1
#
_entry.id   AF-A0A558BMG9-F1
#
_cell.length_a   1.000
_cell.length_b   1.000
_cell.length_c   1.000
_cell.angle_alpha   90.00
_cell.angle_beta   90.00
_cell.angle_gamma   90.00
#
_symmetry.space_group_name_H-M   'P 1'
#
loop_
_entity.id
_entity.type
_entity.pdbx_description
1 polymer ?
#
loop_
_entity_poly.entity_id
_entity_poly.type
_entity_poly.pdbx_seq_one_letter_code
_entity_poly.pdbx_strand_id
1 'polypeptide(L)'
;MAAPAKKVLVFFNRQTTFAQLATIKKEVAKDGIALDYDRLAFDASGHLTAISFRVEVGDMKGSATEDNVPEDFSFGFMRDFTPGASAVLQIGNFK
;
A
#
# COMPACT_ATOMS: atom_id res chain seq x y z
N MET A 1 3.18 -15.79 -25.70
CA MET A 1 2.94 -16.23 -24.31
C MET A 1 2.54 -14.99 -23.53
N ALA A 2 1.28 -14.86 -23.10
CA ALA A 2 0.89 -13.74 -22.25
C ALA A 2 1.55 -13.93 -20.87
N ALA A 3 2.30 -12.92 -20.41
CA ALA A 3 2.86 -12.94 -19.06
C ALA A 3 1.71 -13.09 -18.03
N PRO A 4 1.89 -13.89 -16.96
CA PRO A 4 0.84 -14.04 -15.96
C PRO A 4 0.48 -12.67 -15.38
N ALA A 5 -0.82 -12.37 -15.31
CA ALA A 5 -1.33 -11.16 -14.70
C ALA A 5 -0.95 -11.15 -13.22
N LYS A 6 0.08 -10.37 -12.88
CA LYS A 6 0.54 -10.21 -11.50
C LYS A 6 -0.05 -8.92 -10.94
N LYS A 7 -0.76 -9.04 -9.84
CA LYS A 7 -1.37 -7.90 -9.13
C LYS A 7 -0.86 -7.90 -7.69
N VAL A 8 -0.40 -6.75 -7.23
CA VAL A 8 -0.02 -6.54 -5.84
C VAL A 8 -1.07 -5.63 -5.23
N LEU A 9 -1.73 -6.12 -4.18
CA LEU A 9 -2.70 -5.35 -3.40
C LEU A 9 -2.19 -5.24 -1.97
N VAL A 10 -2.14 -4.03 -1.46
CA VAL A 10 -1.76 -3.73 -0.09
C VAL A 10 -2.84 -2.85 0.51
N PHE A 11 -3.39 -3.30 1.63
CA PHE A 11 -4.36 -2.54 2.41
C PHE A 11 -3.84 -2.33 3.82
N PHE A 12 -4.14 -1.17 4.38
CA PHE A 12 -3.82 -0.77 5.74
C PHE A 12 -5.12 -0.55 6.49
N ASN A 13 -5.21 -1.13 7.69
CA ASN A 13 -6.33 -0.97 8.60
C ASN A 13 -5.82 -0.78 10.03
N ARG A 14 -6.73 -0.54 10.99
CA ARG A 14 -6.35 -0.31 12.40
C ARG A 14 -5.59 -1.47 13.05
N GLN A 15 -5.81 -2.69 12.58
CA GLN A 15 -5.12 -3.89 13.07
C GLN A 15 -3.71 -4.06 12.50
N THR A 16 -3.34 -3.24 11.50
CA THR A 16 -2.04 -3.32 10.86
C THR A 16 -0.95 -2.88 11.82
N THR A 17 -0.05 -3.81 12.17
CA THR A 17 1.04 -3.52 13.10
C THR A 17 2.29 -3.00 12.38
N PHE A 18 3.19 -2.35 13.13
CA PHE A 18 4.49 -1.94 12.59
C PHE A 18 5.29 -3.11 11.98
N ALA A 19 5.24 -4.30 12.61
CA ALA A 19 5.90 -5.49 12.09
C ALA A 19 5.31 -5.94 10.73
N GLN A 20 3.98 -5.85 10.58
CA GLN A 20 3.32 -6.12 9.32
C GLN A 20 3.69 -5.08 8.25
N LEU A 21 3.72 -3.79 8.58
CA LEU A 21 4.17 -2.73 7.66
C LEU A 21 5.61 -2.97 7.19
N ALA A 22 6.51 -3.32 8.11
CA ALA A 22 7.89 -3.65 7.75
C ALA A 22 7.99 -4.87 6.84
N THR A 23 7.11 -5.86 7.03
CA THR A 23 7.04 -7.06 6.19
C THR A 23 6.49 -6.71 4.81
N ILE A 24 5.40 -5.96 4.74
CA ILE A 24 4.79 -5.47 3.49
C ILE A 24 5.84 -4.71 2.67
N LYS A 25 6.55 -3.75 3.27
CA LYS A 25 7.61 -2.99 2.60
C LYS A 25 8.68 -3.90 1.99
N LYS A 26 9.09 -4.96 2.69
CA LYS A 26 10.06 -5.94 2.18
C LYS A 26 9.49 -6.81 1.06
N GLU A 27 8.25 -7.24 1.17
CA GLU A 27 7.60 -8.09 0.16
C GLU A 27 7.40 -7.33 -1.15
N VAL A 28 6.83 -6.13 -1.10
CA VAL A 28 6.57 -5.34 -2.32
C VAL A 28 7.86 -4.84 -2.99
N ALA A 29 8.95 -4.67 -2.23
CA ALA A 29 10.26 -4.33 -2.78
C ALA A 29 10.80 -5.44 -3.71
N LYS A 30 10.46 -6.72 -3.47
CA LYS A 30 10.82 -7.83 -4.37
C LYS A 30 10.16 -7.71 -5.74
N ASP A 31 9.06 -6.97 -5.81
CA ASP A 31 8.29 -6.70 -7.03
C ASP A 31 8.68 -5.36 -7.69
N GLY A 32 9.74 -4.71 -7.22
CA GLY A 32 10.19 -3.41 -7.74
C GLY A 32 9.32 -2.24 -7.30
N ILE A 33 8.53 -2.42 -6.24
CA ILE A 33 7.70 -1.38 -5.63
C ILE A 33 8.44 -0.81 -4.43
N ALA A 34 8.88 0.44 -4.50
CA ALA A 34 9.42 1.15 -3.35
C ALA A 34 8.26 1.74 -2.54
N LEU A 35 8.04 1.18 -1.35
CA LEU A 35 7.06 1.68 -0.38
C LEU A 35 7.79 2.39 0.75
N ASP A 36 7.44 3.65 0.98
CA ASP A 36 7.94 4.44 2.11
C ASP A 36 6.81 4.96 2.98
N TYR A 37 7.07 5.10 4.27
CA TYR A 37 6.07 5.53 5.25
C TYR A 37 6.51 6.89 5.82
N ASP A 38 5.94 7.97 5.31
CA ASP A 38 6.23 9.34 5.76
C ASP A 38 5.70 9.58 7.19
N ARG A 39 4.57 8.96 7.55
CA ARG A 39 3.95 9.09 8.88
C ARG A 39 3.29 7.79 9.32
N LEU A 40 3.49 7.42 10.58
CA LEU A 40 2.78 6.33 11.24
C LEU A 40 2.40 6.78 12.65
N ALA A 41 1.13 6.65 13.00
CA ALA A 41 0.65 6.91 14.34
C ALA A 41 -0.10 5.68 14.87
N PHE A 42 0.23 5.27 16.09
CA PHE A 42 -0.40 4.15 16.77
C PHE A 42 -1.03 4.63 18.08
N ASP A 43 -2.13 4.02 18.49
CA ASP A 43 -2.72 4.26 19.81
C ASP A 43 -1.94 3.50 20.92
N ALA A 44 -2.28 3.74 22.18
CA ALA A 44 -1.67 3.08 23.34
C ALA A 44 -1.81 1.55 23.32
N SER A 45 -2.83 1.04 22.64
CA SER A 45 -3.10 -0.39 22.42
C SER A 45 -2.33 -0.96 21.22
N GLY A 46 -1.59 -0.14 20.48
CA GLY A 46 -0.81 -0.53 19.32
C GLY A 46 -1.58 -0.58 17.99
N HIS A 47 -2.81 -0.05 17.92
CA HIS A 47 -3.56 0.02 16.67
C HIS A 47 -3.14 1.20 15.82
N LEU A 48 -3.06 1.00 14.51
CA LEU A 48 -2.76 2.06 13.56
C LEU A 48 -3.94 3.06 13.53
N THR A 49 -3.63 4.33 13.77
CA THR A 49 -4.63 5.42 13.80
C THR A 49 -4.46 6.37 12.63
N ALA A 50 -3.22 6.63 12.22
CA ALA A 50 -2.91 7.42 11.04
C ALA A 50 -1.72 6.82 10.28
N ILE A 51 -1.77 6.93 8.95
CA ILE A 51 -0.69 6.50 8.07
C ILE A 51 -0.57 7.45 6.88
N SER A 52 0.66 7.82 6.54
CA SER A 52 1.01 8.46 5.28
C SER A 52 2.10 7.63 4.63
N PHE A 53 1.91 7.31 3.36
CA PHE A 53 2.83 6.47 2.63
C PHE A 53 3.00 6.94 1.19
N ARG A 54 4.15 6.61 0.62
CA ARG A 54 4.52 6.85 -0.76
C ARG A 54 4.86 5.55 -1.46
N VAL A 55 4.40 5.41 -2.68
CA VAL A 55 4.64 4.27 -3.56
C VAL A 55 5.33 4.75 -4.82
N GLU A 56 6.45 4.14 -5.16
CA GLU A 56 7.19 4.40 -6.40
C GLU A 56 7.43 3.07 -7.14
N VAL A 57 7.10 3.03 -8.43
CA VAL A 57 7.24 1.85 -9.30
C VAL A 57 7.75 2.32 -10.67
N GLY A 58 9.05 2.18 -10.91
CA GLY A 58 9.69 2.77 -12.10
C GLY A 58 9.46 4.28 -12.17
N ASP A 59 8.88 4.76 -13.28
CA ASP A 59 8.51 6.17 -13.46
C ASP A 59 7.20 6.59 -12.77
N MET A 60 6.46 5.64 -12.19
CA MET A 60 5.17 5.92 -11.56
C MET A 60 5.33 6.17 -10.07
N LYS A 61 4.73 7.26 -9.58
CA LYS A 61 4.80 7.64 -8.17
C LYS A 61 3.43 8.09 -7.68
N GLY A 62 3.15 7.86 -6.41
CA GLY A 62 2.03 8.47 -5.73
C GLY A 62 2.10 8.27 -4.23
N SER A 63 1.21 8.93 -3.52
CA SER A 63 1.16 8.90 -2.07
C SER A 63 -0.27 9.05 -1.60
N ALA A 64 -0.57 8.51 -0.43
CA ALA A 64 -1.82 8.77 0.25
C ALA A 64 -1.59 8.92 1.75
N THR A 65 -2.47 9.70 2.35
CA THR A 65 -2.50 9.96 3.78
C THR A 65 -3.90 9.71 4.28
N GLU A 66 -4.01 9.02 5.40
CA GLU A 66 -5.24 8.82 6.14
C GLU A 66 -4.98 9.10 7.61
N ASP A 67 -5.68 10.09 8.15
CA ASP A 67 -5.57 10.50 9.56
C ASP A 67 -6.50 9.70 10.47
N ASN A 68 -7.50 9.00 9.88
CA ASN A 68 -8.39 8.11 10.60
C ASN A 68 -8.48 6.77 9.85
N VAL A 69 -7.49 5.91 10.07
CA VAL A 69 -7.39 4.62 9.38
C VAL A 69 -8.64 3.79 9.62
N PRO A 70 -9.32 3.30 8.56
CA PRO A 70 -10.53 2.50 8.71
C PRO A 70 -10.22 1.15 9.36
N GLU A 71 -11.24 0.54 9.96
CA GLU A 71 -11.15 -0.85 10.43
C GLU A 71 -11.19 -1.83 9.25
N ASP A 72 -11.86 -1.45 8.16
CA ASP A 72 -11.96 -2.21 6.93
C ASP A 72 -10.73 -2.07 6.01
N PHE A 73 -10.60 -2.99 5.06
CA PHE A 73 -9.54 -2.99 4.03
C PHE A 73 -9.83 -2.01 2.88
N SER A 74 -10.21 -0.78 3.21
CA SER A 74 -10.57 0.24 2.22
C SER A 74 -9.44 1.21 1.91
N PHE A 75 -8.32 1.22 2.65
CA PHE A 75 -7.25 2.19 2.40
C PHE A 75 -5.93 1.49 2.05
N GLY A 76 -5.27 1.91 0.96
CA GLY A 76 -4.00 1.30 0.56
C GLY A 76 -3.59 1.60 -0.88
N PHE A 77 -2.96 0.63 -1.54
CA PHE A 77 -2.61 0.73 -2.95
C PHE A 77 -2.71 -0.61 -3.68
N MET A 78 -2.88 -0.50 -5.00
CA MET A 78 -2.89 -1.63 -5.92
C MET A 78 -1.98 -1.33 -7.11
N ARG A 79 -1.15 -2.31 -7.46
CA ARG A 79 -0.31 -2.29 -8.66
C ARG A 79 -0.70 -3.46 -9.56
N ASP A 80 -1.09 -3.16 -10.79
CA ASP A 80 -1.35 -4.17 -11.83
C ASP A 80 -0.17 -4.20 -12.81
N PHE A 81 0.52 -5.35 -12.89
CA PHE A 81 1.63 -5.59 -13.82
C PHE A 81 1.15 -6.20 -15.15
N THR A 82 -0.16 -6.33 -15.36
CA THR A 82 -0.71 -6.86 -16.62
C THR A 82 -0.38 -5.90 -17.77
N PRO A 83 0.26 -6.38 -18.85
CA PRO A 83 0.55 -5.54 -20.00
C PRO A 83 -0.75 -5.04 -20.63
N GLY A 84 -0.89 -3.71 -20.72
CA GLY A 84 -2.10 -3.06 -21.26
C GLY A 84 -3.21 -2.77 -20.23
N ALA A 85 -2.96 -2.93 -18.93
CA ALA A 85 -3.93 -2.51 -17.92
C ALA A 85 -4.15 -0.98 -17.95
N SER A 86 -5.41 -0.54 -17.88
CA SER A 86 -5.75 0.89 -17.87
C SER A 86 -5.43 1.59 -16.55
N ALA A 87 -5.46 0.85 -15.44
CA ALA A 87 -5.19 1.36 -14.08
C ALA A 87 -4.00 0.61 -13.48
N VAL A 88 -2.81 0.95 -13.93
CA VAL A 88 -1.58 0.24 -13.55
C VAL A 88 -1.16 0.51 -12.10
N LEU A 89 -1.47 1.69 -11.52
CA LEU A 89 -1.21 2.01 -10.11
C LEU A 89 -2.39 2.81 -9.56
N GLN A 90 -2.99 2.33 -8.47
CA GLN A 90 -4.08 2.99 -7.74
C GLN A 90 -3.68 3.13 -6.29
N ILE A 91 -3.89 4.29 -5.69
CA ILE A 91 -3.48 4.60 -4.32
C ILE A 91 -4.60 5.41 -3.67
N GLY A 92 -4.91 5.12 -2.41
CA GLY A 92 -5.89 5.86 -1.61
C GLY A 92 -7.01 4.95 -1.10
N ASN A 93 -8.23 5.48 -1.10
CA ASN A 93 -9.40 4.80 -0.55
C ASN A 93 -10.19 4.06 -1.65
N PHE A 94 -10.37 2.76 -1.47
CA PHE A 94 -11.16 1.84 -2.27
C PHE A 94 -12.50 1.64 -1.54
N LYS A 95 -13.46 2.51 -1.84
CA LYS A 95 -14.86 2.37 -1.44
C LYS A 95 -15.67 1.65 -2.51
#